data_AF-A0A136LNJ9-F1
#
_entry.id   AF-A0A136LNJ9-F1
#
_cell.length_a   1.000
_cell.length_b   1.000
_cell.length_c   1.000
_cell.angle_alpha   90.00
_cell.angle_beta   90.00
_cell.angle_gamma   90.00
#
_symmetry.space_group_name_H-M   'P 1'
#
loop_
_entity.id
_entity.type
_entity.pdbx_description
1 polymer ?
#
loop_
_entity_poly.entity_id
_entity_poly.type
_entity_poly.pdbx_seq_one_letter_code
_entity_poly.pdbx_strand_id
1 'polypeptide(L)'
;MGNMAALSRLVTTRSAPLIAAVAIVLLAFGLRFHALGAQSLWNDEGNSVVQATRDPGGILENAARDIHPPGYYLLLSLWTKLAGTSEFALRSLSAFASVITAALAFAIGRKLYSAWAGAAAAILVALNSFSIYYAQEARMYALLALWVALSFFCLLLLLEKPSRVRIIALGLITAAGLYTQYAYALFMIAQGVLAVIWWMSDSGHRKRSFIAYIIANLIGIGLFAFWLPIAIQQLANWQQTGSELTPAGEASVFCCAGLPLA
;
A
#
# COMPACT_ATOMS: atom_id res chain seq x y z
N MET A 1 6.66 11.24 47.58
CA MET A 1 5.53 10.32 47.32
C MET A 1 4.51 10.84 46.29
N GLY A 2 4.45 12.15 45.96
CA GLY A 2 3.50 12.69 44.96
C GLY A 2 3.78 12.32 43.48
N ASN A 3 5.06 12.22 43.06
CA ASN A 3 5.40 11.94 41.65
C ASN A 3 5.11 10.50 41.19
N MET A 4 5.24 9.50 42.08
CA MET A 4 4.96 8.10 41.70
C MET A 4 3.45 7.83 41.54
N ALA A 5 2.60 8.53 42.30
CA ALA A 5 1.14 8.44 42.17
C ALA A 5 0.63 9.17 40.92
N ALA A 6 1.30 10.23 40.47
CA ALA A 6 1.00 10.92 39.21
C ALA A 6 1.41 10.07 37.99
N LEU A 7 2.58 9.42 38.05
CA LEU A 7 3.04 8.50 37.02
C LEU A 7 2.15 7.24 36.93
N SER A 8 1.68 6.69 38.06
CA SER A 8 0.77 5.54 38.04
C SER A 8 -0.62 5.88 37.48
N ARG A 9 -1.10 7.11 37.67
CA ARG A 9 -2.36 7.61 37.05
C ARG A 9 -2.24 7.81 35.54
N LEU A 10 -1.09 8.23 35.03
CA LEU A 10 -0.85 8.29 33.59
C LEU A 10 -0.88 6.89 32.96
N VAL A 11 -0.28 5.89 33.61
CA VAL A 11 -0.26 4.50 33.13
C VAL A 11 -1.63 3.80 33.21
N THR A 12 -2.52 4.23 34.11
CA THR A 12 -3.84 3.61 34.35
C THR A 12 -5.02 4.33 33.69
N THR A 13 -4.79 5.46 33.01
CA THR A 13 -5.85 6.17 32.28
C THR A 13 -6.00 5.66 30.84
N ARG A 14 -7.25 5.59 30.34
CA ARG A 14 -7.57 5.22 28.94
C ARG A 14 -6.80 6.05 27.89
N SER A 15 -6.21 7.18 28.29
CA SER A 15 -5.45 8.13 27.49
C SER A 15 -3.99 7.75 27.22
N ALA A 16 -3.29 7.04 28.11
CA ALA A 16 -1.88 6.67 27.88
C ALA A 16 -1.61 5.95 26.55
N PRO A 17 -2.35 4.88 26.18
CA PRO A 17 -2.10 4.19 24.91
C PRO A 17 -2.48 5.03 23.69
N LEU A 18 -3.40 6.01 23.84
CA LEU A 18 -3.71 6.96 22.78
C LEU A 18 -2.58 7.97 22.59
N ILE A 19 -2.02 8.51 23.67
CA ILE A 19 -0.85 9.38 23.64
C ILE A 19 0.33 8.64 23.01
N ALA A 20 0.57 7.38 23.41
CA ALA A 20 1.58 6.53 22.80
C ALA A 20 1.32 6.34 21.30
N ALA A 21 0.08 6.07 20.88
CA ALA A 21 -0.26 5.93 19.47
C ALA A 21 0.02 7.21 18.67
N VAL A 22 -0.37 8.38 19.20
CA VAL A 22 -0.09 9.67 18.56
C VAL A 22 1.41 9.90 18.45
N ALA A 23 2.17 9.66 19.53
CA ALA A 23 3.63 9.78 19.52
C ALA A 23 4.28 8.83 18.51
N ILE A 24 3.80 7.60 18.38
CA ILE A 24 4.28 6.61 17.41
C ILE A 24 3.96 7.05 15.98
N VAL A 25 2.78 7.60 15.71
CA VAL A 25 2.43 8.12 14.39
C VAL A 25 3.26 9.35 14.02
N LEU A 26 3.54 10.24 14.98
CA LEU A 26 4.44 11.37 14.79
C LEU A 26 5.88 10.91 14.54
N LEU A 27 6.35 9.89 15.25
CA LEU A 27 7.64 9.24 14.99
C LEU A 27 7.66 8.62 13.58
N ALA A 28 6.62 7.90 13.19
CA ALA A 28 6.50 7.31 11.86
C ALA A 28 6.57 8.40 10.77
N PHE A 29 5.85 9.50 10.96
CA PHE A 29 5.90 10.67 10.09
C PHE A 29 7.32 11.24 10.01
N GLY A 30 7.97 11.51 11.13
CA GLY A 30 9.34 12.02 11.17
C GLY A 30 10.32 11.13 10.40
N LEU A 31 10.28 9.81 10.64
CA LEU A 31 11.16 8.85 9.95
C LEU A 31 10.89 8.76 8.45
N ARG A 32 9.65 8.91 8.01
CA ARG A 32 9.25 8.79 6.60
C ARG A 32 9.51 10.07 5.81
N PHE A 33 9.43 11.23 6.45
CA PHE A 33 9.66 12.53 5.80
C PHE A 33 11.09 13.06 5.98
N HIS A 34 11.89 12.46 6.85
CA HIS A 34 13.30 12.83 7.02
C HIS A 34 14.07 12.63 5.71
N ALA A 35 14.64 13.71 5.18
CA ALA A 35 15.46 13.75 3.96
C ALA A 35 14.76 13.20 2.70
N LEU A 36 13.42 13.24 2.65
CA LEU A 36 12.60 12.60 1.61
C LEU A 36 12.96 13.04 0.17
N GLY A 37 13.35 14.31 -0.02
CA GLY A 37 13.78 14.86 -1.31
C GLY A 37 15.29 14.96 -1.50
N ALA A 38 16.10 14.40 -0.62
CA ALA A 38 17.56 14.62 -0.63
C ALA A 38 18.31 13.83 -1.71
N GLN A 39 17.72 12.75 -2.21
CA GLN A 39 18.30 11.90 -3.26
C GLN A 39 17.54 12.05 -4.56
N SER A 40 18.25 12.03 -5.69
CA SER A 40 17.64 11.94 -7.03
C SER A 40 16.78 10.68 -7.18
N LEU A 41 15.88 10.67 -8.15
CA LEU A 41 15.07 9.50 -8.48
C LEU A 41 15.96 8.41 -9.12
N TRP A 42 15.79 7.16 -8.68
CA TRP A 42 16.40 6.02 -9.37
C TRP A 42 15.52 5.55 -10.54
N ASN A 43 16.01 4.57 -11.31
CA ASN A 43 15.39 4.18 -12.60
C ASN A 43 13.88 3.88 -12.48
N ASP A 44 13.50 3.08 -11.49
CA ASP A 44 12.13 2.65 -11.23
C ASP A 44 11.19 3.81 -10.84
N GLU A 45 11.70 4.77 -10.05
CA GLU A 45 10.96 5.98 -9.72
C GLU A 45 10.79 6.87 -10.96
N GLY A 46 11.85 7.01 -11.76
CA GLY A 46 11.81 7.72 -13.03
C GLY A 46 10.74 7.16 -13.97
N ASN A 47 10.67 5.83 -14.11
CA ASN A 47 9.62 5.15 -14.88
C ASN A 47 8.22 5.50 -14.35
N SER A 48 8.04 5.50 -13.03
CA SER A 48 6.76 5.83 -12.40
C SER A 48 6.34 7.29 -12.67
N VAL A 49 7.29 8.23 -12.65
CA VAL A 49 7.05 9.64 -12.98
C VAL A 49 6.69 9.81 -14.44
N VAL A 50 7.44 9.21 -15.35
CA VAL A 50 7.18 9.27 -16.79
C VAL A 50 5.78 8.72 -17.10
N GLN A 51 5.38 7.60 -16.49
CA GLN A 51 4.02 7.10 -16.57
C GLN A 51 3.00 8.14 -16.09
N ALA A 52 3.22 8.75 -14.92
CA ALA A 52 2.31 9.74 -14.34
C ALA A 52 2.17 11.06 -15.14
N THR A 53 3.12 11.40 -16.02
CA THR A 53 3.02 12.59 -16.90
C THR A 53 2.09 12.41 -18.10
N ARG A 54 1.70 11.17 -18.42
CA ARG A 54 0.75 10.88 -19.50
C ARG A 54 -0.67 11.30 -19.13
N ASP A 55 -1.51 11.48 -20.14
CA ASP A 55 -2.95 11.58 -19.95
C ASP A 55 -3.51 10.24 -19.44
N PRO A 56 -4.72 10.19 -18.85
CA PRO A 56 -5.28 8.96 -18.30
C PRO A 56 -5.37 7.82 -19.33
N GLY A 57 -5.66 8.11 -20.60
CA GLY A 57 -5.70 7.11 -21.66
C GLY A 57 -4.32 6.53 -21.93
N GLY A 58 -3.30 7.38 -22.06
CA GLY A 58 -1.92 6.98 -22.20
C GLY A 58 -1.40 6.16 -21.00
N ILE A 59 -1.80 6.49 -19.77
CA ILE A 59 -1.46 5.69 -18.58
C ILE A 59 -2.02 4.28 -18.70
N LEU A 60 -3.31 4.14 -19.06
CA LEU A 60 -3.95 2.84 -19.23
C LEU A 60 -3.28 2.03 -20.34
N GLU A 61 -3.02 2.63 -21.50
CA GLU A 61 -2.38 1.94 -22.62
C GLU A 61 -0.98 1.43 -22.26
N ASN A 62 -0.16 2.25 -21.60
CA ASN A 62 1.19 1.86 -21.23
C ASN A 62 1.19 0.82 -20.09
N ALA A 63 0.33 0.98 -19.08
CA ALA A 63 0.19 -0.01 -18.00
C ALA A 63 -0.32 -1.36 -18.52
N ALA A 64 -1.08 -1.39 -19.63
CA ALA A 64 -1.53 -2.64 -20.24
C ALA A 64 -0.39 -3.47 -20.84
N ARG A 65 0.78 -2.86 -21.06
CA ARG A 65 2.02 -3.48 -21.55
C ARG A 65 3.07 -3.65 -20.45
N ASP A 66 2.73 -3.39 -19.18
CA ASP A 66 3.62 -3.44 -18.02
C ASP A 66 3.09 -4.47 -16.98
N ILE A 67 3.97 -4.97 -16.11
CA ILE A 67 3.56 -5.86 -15.00
C ILE A 67 2.81 -5.12 -13.89
N HIS A 68 2.91 -3.79 -13.84
CA HIS A 68 2.27 -2.97 -12.83
C HIS A 68 0.94 -2.40 -13.34
N PRO A 69 -0.18 -2.65 -12.64
CA PRO A 69 -1.47 -2.08 -13.02
C PRO A 69 -1.53 -0.54 -12.84
N PRO A 70 -2.50 0.13 -13.48
CA PRO A 70 -2.48 1.57 -13.68
C PRO A 70 -2.78 2.42 -12.43
N GLY A 71 -3.31 1.82 -11.36
CA GLY A 71 -3.89 2.54 -10.23
C GLY A 71 -2.90 3.46 -9.51
N TYR A 72 -1.65 3.00 -9.33
CA TYR A 72 -0.62 3.84 -8.73
C TYR A 72 -0.27 5.04 -9.61
N TYR A 73 -0.08 4.82 -10.92
CA TYR A 73 0.29 5.89 -11.86
C TYR A 73 -0.81 6.93 -12.02
N LEU A 74 -2.07 6.50 -12.07
CA LEU A 74 -3.23 7.41 -12.08
C LEU A 74 -3.29 8.27 -10.82
N LEU A 75 -3.09 7.66 -9.65
CA LEU A 75 -3.08 8.40 -8.39
C LEU A 75 -1.89 9.35 -8.30
N LEU A 76 -0.70 8.92 -8.73
CA LEU A 76 0.50 9.76 -8.77
C LEU A 76 0.30 10.95 -9.72
N SER A 77 -0.30 10.74 -10.90
CA SER A 77 -0.64 11.80 -11.86
C SER A 77 -1.60 12.84 -11.28
N LEU A 78 -2.57 12.42 -10.46
CA LEU A 78 -3.41 13.35 -9.74
C LEU A 78 -2.64 14.07 -8.62
N TRP A 79 -1.78 13.34 -7.91
CA TRP A 79 -0.99 13.87 -6.81
C TRP A 79 -0.02 14.96 -7.25
N THR A 80 0.64 14.81 -8.40
CA THR A 80 1.58 15.82 -8.93
C THR A 80 0.90 17.15 -9.22
N LYS A 81 -0.39 17.15 -9.57
CA LYS A 81 -1.17 18.38 -9.77
C LYS A 81 -1.41 19.15 -8.47
N LEU A 82 -1.37 18.46 -7.33
CA LEU A 82 -1.64 19.03 -6.01
C LEU A 82 -0.34 19.37 -5.26
N ALA A 83 0.63 18.46 -5.27
CA ALA A 83 1.85 18.54 -4.49
C ALA A 83 3.07 19.03 -5.30
N GLY A 84 2.99 19.03 -6.64
CA GLY A 84 4.10 19.33 -7.53
C GLY A 84 4.90 18.10 -7.98
N THR A 85 6.01 18.33 -8.66
CA THR A 85 6.83 17.30 -9.31
C THR A 85 8.25 17.18 -8.74
N SER A 86 8.54 17.83 -7.61
CA SER A 86 9.82 17.62 -6.92
C SER A 86 9.92 16.21 -6.35
N GLU A 87 11.13 15.73 -6.07
CA GLU A 87 11.39 14.42 -5.47
C GLU A 87 10.64 14.27 -4.14
N PHE A 88 10.62 15.34 -3.33
CA PHE A 88 9.83 15.40 -2.11
C PHE A 88 8.33 15.21 -2.40
N ALA A 89 7.79 15.96 -3.36
CA ALA A 89 6.37 15.92 -3.69
C ALA A 89 5.95 14.53 -4.18
N LEU A 90 6.73 13.92 -5.06
CA LEU A 90 6.47 12.60 -5.63
C LEU A 90 6.49 11.50 -4.55
N ARG A 91 7.52 11.48 -3.70
CA ARG A 91 7.66 10.49 -2.62
C ARG A 91 6.68 10.72 -1.47
N SER A 92 6.16 11.94 -1.30
CA SER A 92 5.23 12.25 -0.21
C SER A 92 3.92 11.43 -0.27
N LEU A 93 3.49 11.01 -1.47
CA LEU A 93 2.34 10.10 -1.63
C LEU A 93 2.56 8.78 -0.88
N SER A 94 3.71 8.14 -1.11
CA SER A 94 4.12 6.90 -0.44
C SER A 94 4.38 7.11 1.05
N ALA A 95 4.98 8.24 1.41
CA ALA A 95 5.25 8.59 2.80
C ALA A 95 3.95 8.69 3.62
N PHE A 96 2.95 9.41 3.10
CA PHE A 96 1.62 9.49 3.72
C PHE A 96 0.95 8.12 3.80
N ALA A 97 0.98 7.32 2.73
CA ALA A 97 0.40 5.99 2.73
C ALA A 97 1.01 5.10 3.84
N SER A 98 2.33 5.16 4.03
CA SER A 98 3.04 4.42 5.08
C SER A 98 2.73 4.94 6.49
N VAL A 99 2.57 6.26 6.68
CA VAL A 99 2.14 6.83 7.98
C VAL A 99 0.73 6.36 8.34
N ILE A 100 -0.21 6.38 7.38
CA ILE A 100 -1.58 5.90 7.59
C ILE A 100 -1.58 4.40 7.90
N THR A 101 -0.69 3.63 7.25
CA THR A 101 -0.50 2.20 7.53
C THR A 101 -0.09 1.96 8.99
N ALA A 102 0.82 2.76 9.55
CA ALA A 102 1.20 2.67 10.96
C ALA A 102 0.01 2.98 11.91
N ALA A 103 -0.82 3.97 11.57
CA ALA A 103 -2.03 4.27 12.33
C ALA A 103 -3.08 3.13 12.25
N LEU A 104 -3.22 2.49 11.09
CA LEU A 104 -4.10 1.33 10.93
C LEU A 104 -3.59 0.10 11.69
N ALA A 105 -2.27 -0.11 11.77
CA ALA A 105 -1.69 -1.15 12.61
C ALA A 105 -2.09 -0.97 14.09
N PHE A 106 -2.09 0.27 14.60
CA PHE A 106 -2.64 0.58 15.92
C PHE A 106 -4.12 0.21 16.02
N ALA A 107 -4.94 0.65 15.05
CA ALA A 107 -6.38 0.42 15.05
C ALA A 107 -6.72 -1.08 15.02
N ILE A 108 -6.00 -1.87 14.22
CA ILE A 108 -6.15 -3.32 14.11
C ILE A 108 -5.76 -4.01 15.43
N GLY A 109 -4.56 -3.72 15.97
CA GLY A 109 -4.11 -4.34 17.22
C GLY A 109 -5.00 -3.99 18.41
N ARG A 110 -5.50 -2.74 18.46
CA ARG A 110 -6.49 -2.31 19.46
C ARG A 110 -7.82 -3.04 19.32
N LYS A 111 -8.28 -3.27 18.09
CA LYS A 111 -9.55 -3.95 17.81
C LYS A 111 -9.50 -5.44 18.14
N LEU A 112 -8.36 -6.09 17.87
CA LEU A 112 -8.19 -7.53 18.10
C LEU A 112 -7.91 -7.88 19.56
N TYR A 113 -7.16 -7.04 20.27
CA TYR A 113 -6.67 -7.37 21.61
C TYR A 113 -6.84 -6.21 22.59
N SER A 114 -5.94 -5.22 22.55
CA SER A 114 -5.89 -4.12 23.52
C SER A 114 -5.16 -2.92 22.94
N ALA A 115 -5.33 -1.75 23.56
CA ALA A 115 -4.68 -0.53 23.09
C ALA A 115 -3.13 -0.61 23.15
N TRP A 116 -2.57 -1.40 24.08
CA TRP A 116 -1.14 -1.70 24.13
C TRP A 116 -0.69 -2.62 23.00
N ALA A 117 -1.49 -3.62 22.64
CA ALA A 117 -1.21 -4.45 21.45
C ALA A 117 -1.25 -3.60 20.16
N GLY A 118 -2.17 -2.64 20.08
CA GLY A 118 -2.19 -1.63 19.03
C GLY A 118 -0.90 -0.80 19.01
N ALA A 119 -0.47 -0.27 20.16
CA ALA A 119 0.77 0.51 20.24
C ALA A 119 1.99 -0.33 19.83
N ALA A 120 2.06 -1.59 20.25
CA ALA A 120 3.11 -2.53 19.85
C ALA A 120 3.11 -2.79 18.34
N ALA A 121 1.94 -3.02 17.72
CA ALA A 121 1.84 -3.20 16.28
C ALA A 121 2.28 -1.94 15.50
N ALA A 122 1.84 -0.76 15.97
CA ALA A 122 2.19 0.50 15.33
C ALA A 122 3.68 0.84 15.44
N ILE A 123 4.33 0.59 16.59
CA ILE A 123 5.77 0.85 16.73
C ILE A 123 6.59 -0.11 15.87
N LEU A 124 6.17 -1.38 15.74
CA LEU A 124 6.80 -2.33 14.84
C LEU A 124 6.75 -1.84 13.38
N VAL A 125 5.61 -1.32 12.92
CA VAL A 125 5.50 -0.73 11.58
C VAL A 125 6.30 0.58 11.46
N ALA A 126 6.25 1.43 12.48
CA ALA A 126 6.94 2.73 12.49
C ALA A 126 8.46 2.58 12.32
N LEU A 127 9.05 1.58 13.00
CA LEU A 127 10.49 1.32 13.02
C LEU A 127 10.97 0.29 11.98
N ASN A 128 10.06 -0.36 11.25
CA ASN A 128 10.46 -1.36 10.26
C ASN A 128 11.23 -0.71 9.10
N SER A 129 12.49 -1.12 8.91
CA SER A 129 13.37 -0.55 7.89
C SER A 129 12.82 -0.66 6.47
N PHE A 130 12.16 -1.77 6.11
CA PHE A 130 11.54 -1.93 4.79
C PHE A 130 10.35 -0.99 4.60
N SER A 131 9.51 -0.82 5.64
CA SER A 131 8.38 0.10 5.61
C SER A 131 8.83 1.55 5.47
N ILE A 132 9.95 1.93 6.07
CA ILE A 132 10.56 3.26 5.92
C ILE A 132 11.16 3.40 4.51
N TYR A 133 11.93 2.41 4.06
CA TYR A 133 12.55 2.40 2.74
C TYR A 133 11.50 2.60 1.63
N TYR A 134 10.45 1.77 1.60
CA TYR A 134 9.39 1.88 0.59
C TYR A 134 8.47 3.09 0.78
N ALA A 135 8.47 3.73 1.96
CA ALA A 135 7.78 5.00 2.16
C ALA A 135 8.48 6.17 1.47
N GLN A 136 9.79 6.05 1.24
CA GLN A 136 10.62 7.07 0.59
C GLN A 136 10.85 6.80 -0.90
N GLU A 137 10.09 5.88 -1.51
CA GLU A 137 10.10 5.67 -2.95
C GLU A 137 8.80 6.16 -3.57
N ALA A 138 8.88 6.84 -4.72
CA ALA A 138 7.76 7.16 -5.59
C ALA A 138 7.29 5.90 -6.35
N ARG A 139 7.00 4.82 -5.61
CA ARG A 139 6.57 3.49 -6.07
C ARG A 139 5.33 3.01 -5.33
N MET A 140 4.64 2.01 -5.88
CA MET A 140 3.35 1.52 -5.39
C MET A 140 3.39 0.74 -4.06
N TYR A 141 4.56 0.39 -3.54
CA TYR A 141 4.69 -0.56 -2.41
C TYR A 141 4.06 -0.05 -1.11
N ALA A 142 4.31 1.22 -0.74
CA ALA A 142 3.69 1.81 0.45
C ALA A 142 2.17 1.94 0.30
N LEU A 143 1.69 2.25 -0.92
CA LEU A 143 0.26 2.32 -1.21
C LEU A 143 -0.41 0.93 -1.14
N LEU A 144 0.27 -0.12 -1.62
CA LEU A 144 -0.18 -1.50 -1.47
C LEU A 144 -0.31 -1.88 0.02
N ALA A 145 0.69 -1.55 0.84
CA ALA A 145 0.66 -1.81 2.27
C ALA A 145 -0.53 -1.10 2.96
N LEU A 146 -0.85 0.12 2.52
CA LEU A 146 -2.04 0.85 2.99
C LEU A 146 -3.33 0.10 2.61
N TRP A 147 -3.48 -0.32 1.35
CA TRP A 147 -4.68 -1.07 0.93
C TRP A 147 -4.84 -2.38 1.69
N VAL A 148 -3.74 -3.08 1.96
CA VAL A 148 -3.75 -4.28 2.80
C VAL A 148 -4.19 -3.96 4.22
N ALA A 149 -3.60 -2.97 4.89
CA ALA A 149 -4.00 -2.60 6.24
C ALA A 149 -5.48 -2.15 6.31
N LEU A 150 -5.93 -1.36 5.35
CA LEU A 150 -7.33 -0.94 5.23
C LEU A 150 -8.27 -2.13 5.04
N SER A 151 -7.94 -3.07 4.15
CA SER A 151 -8.80 -4.21 3.89
C SER A 151 -8.91 -5.16 5.08
N PHE A 152 -7.81 -5.39 5.81
CA PHE A 152 -7.86 -6.15 7.06
C PHE A 152 -8.70 -5.43 8.13
N PHE A 153 -8.54 -4.11 8.29
CA PHE A 153 -9.36 -3.36 9.23
C PHE A 153 -10.86 -3.42 8.85
N CYS A 154 -11.19 -3.22 7.58
CA CYS A 154 -12.55 -3.34 7.05
C CYS A 154 -13.11 -4.76 7.19
N LEU A 155 -12.30 -5.80 6.98
CA LEU A 155 -12.68 -7.19 7.20
C LEU A 155 -13.08 -7.41 8.66
N LEU A 156 -12.28 -6.94 9.62
CA LEU A 156 -12.61 -7.08 11.05
C LEU A 156 -13.95 -6.40 11.39
N LEU A 157 -14.22 -5.23 10.83
CA LEU A 157 -15.51 -4.56 10.98
C LEU A 157 -16.64 -5.37 10.33
N LEU A 158 -16.43 -5.87 9.12
CA LEU A 158 -17.42 -6.65 8.39
C LEU A 158 -17.78 -7.95 9.12
N LEU A 159 -16.78 -8.66 9.64
CA LEU A 159 -16.96 -9.92 10.35
C LEU A 159 -17.74 -9.75 11.66
N GLU A 160 -17.51 -8.65 12.38
CA GLU A 160 -18.24 -8.30 13.60
C GLU A 160 -19.71 -7.95 13.32
N LYS A 161 -19.97 -7.11 12.32
CA LYS A 161 -21.34 -6.71 11.95
C LYS A 161 -21.41 -6.35 10.46
N PRO A 162 -21.99 -7.21 9.61
CA PRO A 162 -22.09 -6.92 8.19
C PRO A 162 -23.04 -5.75 7.95
N SER A 163 -22.69 -4.89 6.99
CA SER A 163 -23.54 -3.79 6.53
C SER A 163 -23.19 -3.44 5.09
N ARG A 164 -24.12 -2.82 4.35
CA ARG A 164 -23.91 -2.42 2.95
C ARG A 164 -22.67 -1.54 2.79
N VAL A 165 -22.46 -0.59 3.70
CA VAL A 165 -21.29 0.29 3.70
C VAL A 165 -19.99 -0.49 3.84
N ARG A 166 -19.92 -1.46 4.76
CA ARG A 166 -18.70 -2.28 4.97
C ARG A 166 -18.42 -3.21 3.79
N ILE A 167 -19.47 -3.75 3.15
CA ILE A 167 -19.36 -4.58 1.95
C ILE A 167 -18.79 -3.75 0.80
N ILE A 168 -19.39 -2.59 0.53
CA ILE A 168 -18.95 -1.69 -0.55
C ILE A 168 -17.53 -1.19 -0.28
N ALA A 169 -17.23 -0.76 0.95
CA ALA A 169 -15.91 -0.29 1.32
C ALA A 169 -14.83 -1.36 1.07
N LEU A 170 -15.05 -2.60 1.53
CA LEU A 170 -14.09 -3.68 1.30
C LEU A 170 -13.96 -4.00 -0.20
N GLY A 171 -15.06 -4.00 -0.96
CA GLY A 171 -15.01 -4.22 -2.41
C GLY A 171 -14.22 -3.14 -3.16
N LEU A 172 -14.41 -1.87 -2.82
CA LEU A 172 -13.65 -0.75 -3.38
C LEU A 172 -12.16 -0.82 -3.01
N ILE A 173 -11.84 -1.16 -1.77
CA ILE A 173 -10.45 -1.35 -1.32
C ILE A 173 -9.80 -2.51 -2.07
N THR A 174 -10.53 -3.62 -2.26
CA THR A 174 -10.03 -4.77 -3.02
C THR A 174 -9.74 -4.38 -4.48
N ALA A 175 -10.63 -3.65 -5.13
CA ALA A 175 -10.39 -3.15 -6.47
C ALA A 175 -9.16 -2.22 -6.51
N ALA A 176 -9.07 -1.25 -5.58
CA ALA A 176 -7.95 -0.32 -5.49
C ALA A 176 -6.61 -1.04 -5.25
N GLY A 177 -6.60 -2.07 -4.40
CA GLY A 177 -5.45 -2.94 -4.16
C GLY A 177 -5.00 -3.67 -5.43
N LEU A 178 -5.92 -4.32 -6.13
CA LEU A 178 -5.64 -5.02 -7.40
C LEU A 178 -5.15 -4.07 -8.50
N TYR A 179 -5.74 -2.87 -8.60
CA TYR A 179 -5.27 -1.83 -9.53
C TYR A 179 -3.94 -1.19 -9.12
N THR A 180 -3.50 -1.36 -7.86
CA THR A 180 -2.19 -0.88 -7.39
C THR A 180 -1.11 -1.92 -7.62
N GLN A 181 -1.38 -3.20 -7.34
CA GLN A 181 -0.46 -4.31 -7.54
C GLN A 181 -1.22 -5.65 -7.57
N TYR A 182 -1.02 -6.48 -8.59
CA TYR A 182 -1.56 -7.86 -8.69
C TYR A 182 -1.29 -8.77 -7.47
N ALA A 183 -0.16 -8.63 -6.80
CA ALA A 183 0.24 -9.29 -5.55
C ALA A 183 -0.74 -9.03 -4.40
N TYR A 184 -1.62 -8.02 -4.51
CA TYR A 184 -2.76 -7.85 -3.61
C TYR A 184 -3.61 -9.13 -3.51
N ALA A 185 -3.69 -9.93 -4.58
CA ALA A 185 -4.40 -11.21 -4.59
C ALA A 185 -3.91 -12.19 -3.50
N LEU A 186 -2.62 -12.15 -3.12
CA LEU A 186 -2.09 -12.98 -2.03
C LEU A 186 -2.72 -12.61 -0.68
N PHE A 187 -2.97 -11.32 -0.46
CA PHE A 187 -3.63 -10.84 0.75
C PHE A 187 -5.13 -11.14 0.73
N MET A 188 -5.78 -11.17 -0.43
CA MET A 188 -7.15 -11.66 -0.57
C MET A 188 -7.26 -13.15 -0.17
N ILE A 189 -6.28 -13.97 -0.56
CA ILE A 189 -6.22 -15.38 -0.14
C ILE A 189 -6.07 -15.48 1.38
N ALA A 190 -5.16 -14.72 1.98
CA ALA A 190 -4.99 -14.67 3.43
C ALA A 190 -6.29 -14.27 4.16
N GLN A 191 -7.00 -13.27 3.65
CA GLN A 191 -8.31 -12.88 4.17
C GLN A 191 -9.36 -13.98 4.00
N GLY A 192 -9.32 -14.71 2.88
CA GLY A 192 -10.20 -15.84 2.61
C GLY A 192 -10.01 -16.96 3.64
N VAL A 193 -8.77 -17.32 3.93
CA VAL A 193 -8.43 -18.30 4.98
C VAL A 193 -8.96 -17.86 6.33
N LEU A 194 -8.74 -16.60 6.73
CA LEU A 194 -9.27 -16.06 7.99
C LEU A 194 -10.80 -16.05 8.03
N ALA A 195 -11.47 -15.69 6.94
CA ALA A 195 -12.93 -15.68 6.84
C ALA A 195 -13.52 -17.09 6.93
N VAL A 196 -12.86 -18.10 6.37
CA VAL A 196 -13.24 -19.52 6.49
C VAL A 196 -13.07 -20.00 7.93
N ILE A 197 -11.92 -19.77 8.56
CA ILE A 197 -11.68 -20.12 9.98
C ILE A 197 -12.73 -19.45 10.89
N TRP A 198 -13.04 -18.18 10.63
CA TRP A 198 -14.08 -17.45 11.36
C TRP A 198 -15.46 -18.07 11.16
N TRP A 199 -15.83 -18.43 9.93
CA TRP A 199 -17.11 -19.06 9.62
C TRP A 199 -17.27 -20.43 10.30
N MET A 200 -16.21 -21.24 10.34
CA MET A 200 -16.21 -22.58 10.91
C MET A 200 -16.35 -22.61 12.44
N SER A 201 -16.13 -21.51 13.15
CA SER A 201 -16.11 -21.48 14.62
C SER A 201 -17.48 -21.24 15.30
N ASP A 202 -18.55 -21.54 14.54
CA ASP A 202 -19.97 -21.77 14.88
C ASP A 202 -20.82 -20.61 15.43
N SER A 203 -21.73 -20.09 14.59
CA SER A 203 -22.96 -19.31 14.88
C SER A 203 -23.58 -18.73 13.60
N GLY A 204 -24.92 -18.61 13.54
CA GLY A 204 -25.65 -18.09 12.37
C GLY A 204 -25.27 -16.67 11.93
N HIS A 205 -24.77 -15.83 12.84
CA HIS A 205 -24.23 -14.51 12.53
C HIS A 205 -22.97 -14.58 11.64
N ARG A 206 -22.15 -15.62 11.80
CA ARG A 206 -20.90 -15.79 11.02
C ARG A 206 -21.17 -16.16 9.58
N LYS A 207 -22.24 -16.90 9.29
CA LYS A 207 -22.67 -17.19 7.91
C LYS A 207 -23.03 -15.89 7.17
N ARG A 208 -23.75 -14.96 7.81
CA ARG A 208 -24.08 -13.65 7.21
C ARG A 208 -22.82 -12.84 6.92
N SER A 209 -21.89 -12.77 7.86
CA SER A 209 -20.60 -12.09 7.68
C SER A 209 -19.75 -12.71 6.57
N PHE A 210 -19.73 -14.05 6.47
CA PHE A 210 -19.03 -14.76 5.42
C PHE A 210 -19.62 -14.48 4.04
N ILE A 211 -20.96 -14.56 3.90
CA ILE A 211 -21.64 -14.18 2.64
C ILE A 211 -21.32 -12.72 2.28
N ALA A 212 -21.36 -11.81 3.25
CA ALA A 212 -21.03 -10.41 3.04
C ALA A 212 -19.57 -10.22 2.56
N TYR A 213 -18.62 -11.01 3.09
CA TYR A 213 -17.24 -11.05 2.63
C TYR A 213 -17.10 -11.53 1.18
N ILE A 214 -17.83 -12.59 0.81
CA ILE A 214 -17.86 -13.08 -0.58
C ILE A 214 -18.41 -12.00 -1.51
N ILE A 215 -19.54 -11.37 -1.17
CA ILE A 215 -20.13 -10.28 -1.96
C ILE A 215 -19.15 -9.12 -2.13
N ALA A 216 -18.45 -8.72 -1.06
CA ALA A 216 -17.46 -7.65 -1.13
C ALA A 216 -16.33 -7.96 -2.14
N ASN A 217 -15.79 -9.19 -2.12
CA ASN A 217 -14.76 -9.60 -3.07
C ASN A 217 -15.30 -9.74 -4.50
N LEU A 218 -16.53 -10.21 -4.68
CA LEU A 218 -17.18 -10.23 -6.00
C LEU A 218 -17.36 -8.81 -6.57
N ILE A 219 -17.68 -7.82 -5.73
CA ILE A 219 -17.69 -6.40 -6.14
C ILE A 219 -16.29 -5.97 -6.56
N GLY A 220 -15.27 -6.25 -5.74
CA GLY A 220 -13.87 -5.88 -6.06
C GLY A 220 -13.36 -6.50 -7.36
N ILE A 221 -13.59 -7.80 -7.55
CA ILE A 221 -13.26 -8.53 -8.79
C ILE A 221 -14.08 -8.01 -9.97
N GLY A 222 -15.37 -7.73 -9.77
CA GLY A 222 -16.24 -7.17 -10.80
C GLY A 222 -15.77 -5.80 -11.28
N LEU A 223 -15.30 -4.94 -10.36
CA LEU A 223 -14.70 -3.65 -10.71
C LEU A 223 -13.35 -3.81 -11.42
N PHE A 224 -12.58 -4.84 -11.07
CA PHE A 224 -11.31 -5.17 -11.73
C PHE A 224 -11.48 -5.98 -13.02
N ALA A 225 -12.69 -6.46 -13.34
CA ALA A 225 -12.94 -7.43 -14.40
C ALA A 225 -12.50 -6.93 -15.78
N PHE A 226 -12.63 -5.62 -16.04
CA PHE A 226 -12.15 -5.01 -17.28
C PHE A 226 -10.63 -5.16 -17.48
N TRP A 227 -9.87 -5.17 -16.39
CA TRP A 227 -8.41 -5.29 -16.43
C TRP A 227 -7.91 -6.74 -16.26
N LEU A 228 -8.78 -7.65 -15.83
CA LEU A 228 -8.41 -9.03 -15.53
C LEU A 228 -7.76 -9.79 -16.72
N PRO A 229 -8.24 -9.68 -17.98
CA PRO A 229 -7.59 -10.33 -19.11
C PRO A 229 -6.15 -9.84 -19.33
N ILE A 230 -5.94 -8.53 -19.18
CA ILE A 230 -4.62 -7.89 -19.28
C ILE A 230 -3.72 -8.40 -18.17
N ALA A 231 -4.23 -8.44 -16.93
CA ALA A 231 -3.48 -8.95 -15.78
C ALA A 231 -3.03 -10.40 -15.97
N ILE A 232 -3.92 -11.27 -16.47
CA ILE A 232 -3.59 -12.67 -16.77
C ILE A 232 -2.52 -12.74 -17.86
N GLN A 233 -2.66 -11.96 -18.94
CA GLN A 233 -1.69 -11.93 -20.03
C GLN A 233 -0.32 -11.47 -19.54
N GLN A 234 -0.26 -10.42 -18.72
CA GLN A 234 0.99 -9.93 -18.15
C GLN A 234 1.59 -10.95 -17.19
N LEU A 235 0.83 -11.51 -16.25
CA LEU A 235 1.37 -12.51 -15.31
C LEU A 235 1.84 -13.80 -16.00
N ALA A 236 1.19 -14.23 -17.08
CA ALA A 236 1.55 -15.45 -17.82
C ALA A 236 2.73 -15.25 -18.78
N ASN A 237 2.83 -14.06 -19.39
CA ASN A 237 3.78 -13.78 -20.46
C ASN A 237 4.85 -12.75 -20.07
N TRP A 238 4.95 -12.38 -18.79
CA TRP A 238 6.03 -11.53 -18.30
C TRP A 238 7.36 -12.27 -18.47
N GLN A 239 7.97 -12.08 -19.64
CA GLN A 239 9.25 -12.64 -19.98
C GLN A 239 10.31 -11.94 -19.13
N GLN A 240 11.13 -12.77 -18.47
CA GLN A 240 12.45 -12.37 -18.01
C GLN A 240 13.14 -11.69 -19.19
N THR A 241 13.48 -10.40 -19.07
CA THR A 241 14.30 -9.61 -20.01
C THR A 241 15.73 -10.17 -20.08
N GLY A 242 15.85 -11.45 -20.43
CA GLY A 242 17.07 -12.24 -20.44
C GLY A 242 17.02 -13.44 -21.39
N SER A 243 15.87 -13.80 -21.98
CA SER A 243 15.81 -14.90 -22.96
C SER A 243 16.16 -14.49 -24.39
N GLU A 244 16.31 -13.19 -24.68
CA GLU A 244 16.87 -12.69 -25.95
C GLU A 244 17.79 -11.49 -25.68
N LEU A 245 18.90 -11.73 -24.98
CA LEU A 245 20.11 -11.01 -25.35
C LEU A 245 20.50 -11.54 -26.73
N THR A 246 20.02 -10.89 -27.79
CA THR A 246 20.82 -10.84 -29.02
C THR A 246 22.25 -10.49 -28.58
N PRO A 247 23.28 -11.27 -28.96
CA PRO A 247 24.64 -10.96 -28.56
C PRO A 247 24.89 -9.49 -28.87
N ALA A 248 25.37 -8.74 -27.88
CA ALA A 248 25.76 -7.35 -28.01
C ALA A 248 26.93 -7.21 -28.99
N GLY A 249 26.63 -7.38 -30.28
CA GLY A 249 27.57 -7.27 -31.40
C GLY A 249 27.52 -5.91 -32.07
N GLU A 250 26.49 -5.09 -31.84
CA GLU A 250 26.31 -3.83 -32.62
C GLU A 250 25.81 -2.62 -31.81
N ALA A 251 25.85 -2.64 -30.47
CA ALA A 251 25.48 -1.48 -29.65
C ALA A 251 26.65 -0.88 -28.84
N SER A 252 27.88 -1.07 -29.31
CA SER A 252 29.03 -0.27 -28.88
C SER A 252 29.45 0.65 -30.02
N VAL A 253 29.83 1.88 -29.68
CA VAL A 253 30.27 2.99 -30.55
C VAL A 253 29.16 3.98 -30.94
N PHE A 254 28.75 4.85 -30.01
CA PHE A 254 28.46 6.27 -30.32
C PHE A 254 28.49 7.23 -29.11
N CYS A 255 29.09 6.84 -27.98
CA CYS A 255 29.26 7.75 -26.85
C CYS A 255 30.70 7.65 -26.33
N CYS A 256 31.61 8.40 -26.97
CA CYS A 256 32.97 8.81 -26.55
C CYS A 256 33.96 8.81 -27.72
N ALA A 257 33.78 9.70 -28.69
CA ALA A 257 34.85 10.29 -29.48
C ALA A 257 34.34 11.67 -29.90
N GLY A 258 34.96 12.80 -29.65
CA GLY A 258 36.16 13.18 -28.94
C GLY A 258 36.21 14.69 -29.16
N LEU A 259 36.31 15.46 -28.08
CA LEU A 259 36.51 16.90 -28.14
C LEU A 259 37.79 17.20 -28.94
N PRO A 260 37.78 18.14 -29.90
CA PRO A 260 39.02 18.57 -30.52
C PRO A 260 39.82 19.41 -29.51
N LEU A 261 41.04 18.96 -29.20
CA LEU A 261 42.08 19.78 -28.60
C LEU A 261 43.00 20.28 -29.74
N ALA A 262 43.21 21.60 -29.74
CA ALA A 262 44.04 22.43 -30.63
C ALA A 262 43.45 22.74 -32.02
#